data_AF-W2QLV8-F1
#
_entry.id   AF-W2QLV8-F1
#
_cell.length_a   1.000
_cell.length_b   1.000
_cell.length_c   1.000
_cell.angle_alpha   90.00
_cell.angle_beta   90.00
_cell.angle_gamma   90.00
#
_symmetry.space_group_name_H-M   'P 1'
#
loop_
_entity.id
_entity.type
_entity.pdbx_description
1 polymer ?
#
loop_
_entity_poly.entity_id
_entity_poly.type
_entity_poly.pdbx_seq_one_letter_code
_entity_poly.pdbx_strand_id
1 'polypeptide(L)'
;MYDTVHVDEKWFYVKKIGTEVARPRGNWDGKVGMWPVVEKYVTQRRSVNRDAGVEELRPISMTREVYRRMLLEDVIPAIKAKWEWVGDEGQGVPLVSPIWVQQDNAKPHVLPDDPEVLVAGCAGGWSILFRNQPAQSPDLNVLDCVLFNAIQSLQSVTVPRTAEDLISEVERAFASTTTTTLNKTFLSVQLIMQSIMRHNGGNAFGLSHMQKDKLLRAGELPDSLSCDPALYRATLAKVVPQRATTCAPPPSSDFDAFF
;
A
#
# COMPACT_ATOMS: atom_id res chain seq x y z
N MET A 1 1.22 -11.29 8.23
CA MET A 1 1.16 -9.93 7.66
C MET A 1 1.58 -8.88 8.70
N TYR A 2 2.52 -9.21 9.59
CA TYR A 2 3.13 -8.21 10.50
C TYR A 2 4.35 -7.55 9.86
N ASP A 3 4.86 -8.18 8.80
CA ASP A 3 6.04 -7.89 8.01
C ASP A 3 5.73 -7.17 6.69
N THR A 4 4.48 -6.73 6.47
CA THR A 4 4.06 -6.12 5.20
C THR A 4 3.69 -4.65 5.39
N VAL A 5 4.25 -3.79 4.54
CA VAL A 5 3.80 -2.41 4.29
C VAL A 5 3.04 -2.41 2.97
N HIS A 6 1.82 -1.88 2.96
CA HIS A 6 1.07 -1.63 1.73
C HIS A 6 1.39 -0.20 1.28
N VAL A 7 1.85 -0.06 0.04
CA VAL A 7 2.16 1.22 -0.60
C VAL A 7 1.29 1.30 -1.84
N ASP A 8 0.52 2.36 -1.94
CA ASP A 8 -0.30 2.60 -3.10
C ASP A 8 -0.56 4.09 -3.25
N GLU A 9 -0.93 4.49 -4.46
CA GLU A 9 -1.27 5.88 -4.71
C GLU A 9 -2.57 5.99 -5.48
N LYS A 10 -3.40 6.96 -5.10
CA LYS A 10 -4.70 7.14 -5.72
C LYS A 10 -4.91 8.55 -6.23
N TRP A 11 -5.64 8.63 -7.34
CA TRP A 11 -6.12 9.88 -7.89
C TRP A 11 -7.33 10.39 -7.11
N PHE A 12 -7.25 11.65 -6.70
CA PHE A 12 -8.29 12.41 -6.03
C PHE A 12 -8.42 13.76 -6.74
N TYR A 13 -9.53 14.03 -7.43
CA TYR A 13 -9.78 15.28 -8.16
C TYR A 13 -8.53 15.87 -8.87
N VAL A 14 -7.90 15.09 -9.75
CA VAL A 14 -6.70 15.47 -10.53
C VAL A 14 -5.38 15.54 -9.73
N LYS A 15 -5.32 15.03 -8.50
CA LYS A 15 -4.09 14.93 -7.70
C LYS A 15 -3.81 13.49 -7.31
N LYS A 16 -2.55 13.09 -7.35
CA LYS A 16 -2.12 11.76 -6.92
C LYS A 16 -1.50 11.87 -5.53
N ILE A 17 -1.82 10.95 -4.65
CA ILE A 17 -1.31 10.92 -3.27
C ILE A 17 -0.81 9.51 -2.99
N GLY A 18 0.47 9.38 -2.63
CA GLY A 18 1.04 8.14 -2.11
C GLY A 18 0.67 7.96 -0.65
N THR A 19 0.31 6.75 -0.25
CA THR A 19 0.03 6.44 1.15
C THR A 19 0.52 5.05 1.51
N GLU A 20 0.93 4.90 2.77
CA GLU A 20 1.66 3.74 3.24
C GLU A 20 1.19 3.35 4.65
N VAL A 21 0.73 2.10 4.77
CA VAL A 21 0.25 1.54 6.04
C VAL A 21 0.79 0.13 6.25
N ALA A 22 1.12 -0.17 7.49
CA ALA A 22 1.44 -1.50 7.99
C ALA A 22 0.44 -1.87 9.09
N ARG A 23 0.55 -3.12 9.56
CA ARG A 23 -0.29 -3.57 10.66
C ARG A 23 0.06 -2.84 11.96
N PRO A 24 -0.93 -2.29 12.68
CA PRO A 24 -0.69 -1.76 14.02
C PRO A 24 -0.15 -2.84 14.97
N ARG A 25 0.71 -2.46 15.91
CA ARG A 25 1.35 -3.38 16.87
C ARG A 25 1.97 -2.61 18.03
N GLY A 26 1.86 -3.16 19.24
CA GLY A 26 2.34 -2.47 20.44
C GLY A 26 1.72 -1.07 20.55
N ASN A 27 2.57 -0.05 20.66
CA ASN A 27 2.14 1.35 20.70
C ASN A 27 2.12 2.02 19.31
N TRP A 28 2.53 1.32 18.24
CA TRP A 28 2.50 1.84 16.89
C TRP A 28 1.13 1.67 16.23
N ASP A 29 0.60 2.77 15.68
CA ASP A 29 -0.70 2.82 15.00
C ASP A 29 -0.70 2.22 13.59
N GLY A 30 0.47 1.79 13.08
CA GLY A 30 0.62 1.19 11.75
C GLY A 30 0.71 2.18 10.60
N LYS A 31 0.61 3.50 10.84
CA LYS A 31 0.75 4.51 9.78
C LYS A 31 2.22 4.79 9.50
N VAL A 32 2.64 4.65 8.24
CA VAL A 32 4.03 4.93 7.82
C VAL A 32 4.14 6.36 7.31
N GLY A 33 3.32 6.73 6.33
CA GLY A 33 3.40 8.05 5.73
C GLY A 33 2.31 8.32 4.72
N MET A 34 2.32 9.54 4.23
CA MET A 34 1.46 10.05 3.18
C MET A 34 2.19 11.20 2.51
N TRP A 35 2.32 11.14 1.19
CA TRP A 35 3.09 12.10 0.42
C TRP A 35 2.29 12.60 -0.79
N PRO A 36 1.93 13.90 -0.82
CA PRO A 36 1.22 14.47 -1.96
C PRO A 36 2.16 14.59 -3.16
N VAL A 37 1.68 14.19 -4.34
CA VAL A 37 2.46 14.21 -5.58
C VAL A 37 2.25 15.56 -6.29
N VAL A 38 2.91 16.58 -5.77
CA VAL A 38 2.78 17.98 -6.18
C VAL A 38 4.13 18.67 -6.32
N GLU A 39 4.17 19.78 -7.06
CA GLU A 39 5.31 20.68 -7.09
C GLU A 39 4.87 22.13 -6.88
N LYS A 40 5.79 22.95 -6.36
CA LYS A 40 5.62 24.40 -6.30
C LYS A 40 5.77 25.01 -7.68
N TYR A 41 4.85 25.90 -8.05
CA TYR A 41 4.85 26.57 -9.34
C TYR A 41 4.38 28.02 -9.20
N VAL A 42 4.96 28.91 -9.99
CA VAL A 42 4.58 30.33 -10.04
C VAL A 42 3.64 30.57 -11.21
N THR A 43 2.47 31.14 -10.94
CA THR A 43 1.43 31.42 -11.95
C THR A 43 1.96 32.36 -13.03
N GLN A 44 1.89 31.90 -14.29
CA GLN A 44 2.47 32.65 -15.42
C GLN A 44 1.48 33.62 -16.07
N ARG A 45 0.18 33.41 -15.88
CA ARG A 45 -0.87 34.20 -16.53
C ARG A 45 -1.87 34.69 -15.49
N ARG A 46 -2.29 35.93 -15.67
CA ARG A 46 -3.44 36.50 -14.96
C ARG A 46 -4.72 35.86 -15.51
N SER A 47 -5.62 35.47 -14.62
CA SER A 47 -6.96 35.00 -14.90
C SER A 47 -7.96 35.73 -14.00
N VAL A 48 -9.26 35.58 -14.28
CA VAL A 48 -10.34 36.19 -13.46
C VAL A 48 -10.25 35.79 -11.99
N ASN A 49 -9.74 34.58 -11.71
CA ASN A 49 -9.68 34.03 -10.35
C ASN A 49 -8.26 34.00 -9.76
N ARG A 50 -7.23 34.49 -10.48
CA ARG A 50 -5.84 34.27 -10.09
C ARG A 50 -4.88 35.26 -10.75
N ASP A 51 -4.10 35.98 -9.94
CA ASP A 51 -3.05 36.87 -10.43
C ASP A 51 -1.80 36.10 -10.90
N ALA A 52 -1.00 36.73 -11.76
CA ALA A 52 0.30 36.22 -12.16
C ALA A 52 1.34 36.49 -11.04
N GLY A 53 2.30 35.59 -10.88
CA GLY A 53 3.36 35.69 -9.87
C GLY A 53 3.03 35.06 -8.51
N VAL A 54 1.90 34.37 -8.37
CA VAL A 54 1.51 33.68 -7.14
C VAL A 54 2.16 32.29 -7.10
N GLU A 55 2.81 31.93 -5.99
CA GLU A 55 3.33 30.58 -5.74
C GLU A 55 2.18 29.67 -5.30
N GLU A 56 2.01 28.54 -5.97
CA GLU A 56 0.95 27.56 -5.69
C GLU A 56 1.46 26.14 -5.88
N LEU A 57 0.79 25.18 -5.24
CA LEU A 57 1.03 23.77 -5.52
C LEU A 57 0.22 23.33 -6.75
N ARG A 58 0.89 22.61 -7.66
CA ARG A 58 0.22 21.94 -8.79
C ARG A 58 0.52 20.44 -8.77
N PRO A 59 -0.46 19.59 -9.15
CA PRO A 59 -0.22 18.16 -9.28
C PRO A 59 0.79 17.89 -10.39
N ILE A 60 1.65 16.90 -10.17
CA ILE A 60 2.54 16.36 -11.21
C ILE A 60 2.13 14.93 -11.55
N SER A 61 2.48 14.51 -12.77
CA SER A 61 2.23 13.12 -13.19
C SER A 61 3.19 12.18 -12.49
N MET A 62 2.67 11.06 -11.97
CA MET A 62 3.52 10.00 -11.43
C MET A 62 4.17 9.22 -12.56
N THR A 63 5.45 9.50 -12.81
CA THR A 63 6.31 8.68 -13.66
C THR A 63 7.07 7.67 -12.80
N ARG A 64 7.76 6.72 -13.43
CA ARG A 64 8.58 5.76 -12.69
C ARG A 64 9.73 6.41 -11.94
N GLU A 65 10.28 7.47 -12.50
CA GLU A 65 11.34 8.27 -11.90
C GLU A 65 10.84 9.02 -10.67
N VAL A 66 9.65 9.62 -10.75
CA VAL A 66 9.01 10.28 -9.60
C VAL A 66 8.69 9.26 -8.51
N TYR A 67 8.14 8.11 -8.88
CA TYR A 67 7.82 7.03 -7.93
C TYR A 67 9.07 6.50 -7.24
N ARG A 68 10.11 6.15 -8.00
CA ARG A 68 11.40 5.69 -7.45
C ARG A 68 11.96 6.71 -6.47
N ARG A 69 11.99 8.00 -6.84
CA ARG A 69 12.48 9.05 -5.96
C ARG A 69 11.71 9.10 -4.64
N MET A 70 10.37 9.03 -4.68
CA MET A 70 9.56 8.95 -3.46
C MET A 70 9.90 7.72 -2.62
N LEU A 71 10.14 6.55 -3.23
CA LEU A 71 10.55 5.37 -2.48
C LEU A 71 11.87 5.58 -1.74
N LEU A 72 12.85 6.22 -2.39
CA LEU A 72 14.19 6.43 -1.88
C LEU A 72 14.26 7.54 -0.82
N GLU A 73 13.59 8.67 -1.08
CA GLU A 73 13.70 9.89 -0.27
C GLU A 73 12.67 9.93 0.87
N ASP A 74 11.51 9.31 0.69
CA ASP A 74 10.39 9.41 1.61
C ASP A 74 10.04 8.07 2.27
N VAL A 75 9.68 7.06 1.46
CA VAL A 75 9.06 5.82 1.97
C VAL A 75 10.04 4.97 2.76
N ILE A 76 11.19 4.62 2.19
CA ILE A 76 12.19 3.77 2.86
C ILE A 76 12.70 4.44 4.14
N PRO A 77 13.08 5.73 4.15
CA PRO A 77 13.46 6.43 5.37
C PRO A 77 12.35 6.43 6.43
N ALA A 78 11.09 6.66 6.06
CA ALA A 78 9.97 6.65 6.99
C ALA A 78 9.70 5.27 7.59
N ILE A 79 9.82 4.19 6.79
CA ILE A 79 9.77 2.82 7.30
C ILE A 79 10.88 2.65 8.35
N LYS A 80 12.14 2.94 8.01
CA LYS A 80 13.27 2.78 8.94
C LYS A 80 13.08 3.56 10.24
N ALA A 81 12.50 4.76 10.17
CA ALA A 81 12.28 5.62 11.32
C ALA A 81 11.13 5.15 12.24
N LYS A 82 10.08 4.54 11.68
CA LYS A 82 8.85 4.20 12.42
C LYS A 82 8.68 2.72 12.71
N TRP A 83 9.47 1.84 12.07
CA TRP A 83 9.26 0.40 12.15
C TRP A 83 9.58 -0.14 13.55
N GLU A 84 8.55 -0.33 14.36
CA GLU A 84 8.67 -1.04 15.63
C GLU A 84 8.66 -2.55 15.38
N TRP A 85 9.61 -3.32 15.87
CA TRP A 85 9.45 -4.79 15.84
C TRP A 85 8.47 -5.23 16.93
N VAL A 86 7.68 -6.27 16.68
CA VAL A 86 6.98 -6.94 17.79
C VAL A 86 8.06 -7.54 18.67
N GLY A 87 8.29 -6.95 19.85
CA GLY A 87 9.18 -7.51 20.84
C GLY A 87 8.53 -8.77 21.42
N ASP A 88 9.10 -9.93 21.13
CA ASP A 88 8.90 -11.10 21.98
C ASP A 88 9.84 -10.91 23.18
N GLU A 89 9.29 -10.50 24.32
CA GLU A 89 9.97 -10.73 25.60
C GLU A 89 10.01 -12.24 25.85
N GLY A 90 11.01 -12.93 25.26
CA GLY A 90 11.29 -14.35 25.56
C GLY A 90 11.52 -15.25 24.35
N GLN A 91 11.23 -14.83 23.14
CA GLN A 91 11.65 -15.53 21.92
C GLN A 91 12.27 -14.52 20.98
N GLY A 92 13.60 -14.52 20.86
CA GLY A 92 14.28 -13.73 19.83
C GLY A 92 13.80 -14.14 18.44
N VAL A 93 12.69 -13.57 17.97
CA VAL A 93 12.35 -13.56 16.56
C VAL A 93 13.26 -12.50 15.96
N PRO A 94 14.37 -12.91 15.31
CA PRO A 94 15.48 -12.03 15.09
C PRO A 94 15.20 -11.12 13.90
N LEU A 95 16.12 -10.19 13.67
CA LEU A 95 16.40 -9.49 12.41
C LEU A 95 16.55 -10.43 11.18
N VAL A 96 15.58 -11.29 10.85
CA VAL A 96 15.72 -12.31 9.78
C VAL A 96 14.61 -12.25 8.74
N SER A 97 13.42 -11.77 9.10
CA SER A 97 12.33 -11.67 8.13
C SER A 97 12.40 -10.33 7.39
N PRO A 98 12.45 -10.34 6.05
CA PRO A 98 12.39 -9.09 5.28
C PRO A 98 11.07 -8.35 5.53
N ILE A 99 11.14 -7.02 5.55
CA ILE A 99 9.97 -6.16 5.49
C ILE A 99 9.53 -6.11 4.03
N TRP A 100 8.35 -6.63 3.73
CA TRP A 100 7.79 -6.64 2.39
C TRP A 100 6.98 -5.38 2.12
N VAL A 101 7.42 -4.57 1.16
CA VAL A 101 6.65 -3.48 0.60
C VAL A 101 5.82 -4.04 -0.55
N GLN A 102 4.50 -4.06 -0.39
CA GLN A 102 3.55 -4.48 -1.42
C GLN A 102 3.04 -3.26 -2.18
N GLN A 103 3.19 -3.30 -3.51
CA GLN A 103 2.70 -2.28 -4.45
C GLN A 103 1.75 -2.91 -5.49
N ASP A 104 0.95 -2.12 -6.19
CA ASP A 104 0.18 -2.60 -7.33
C ASP A 104 1.01 -2.74 -8.62
N ASN A 105 0.39 -3.19 -9.72
CA ASN A 105 1.06 -3.34 -11.02
C ASN A 105 0.89 -2.10 -11.93
N ALA A 106 0.65 -0.91 -11.37
CA ALA A 106 0.53 0.30 -12.16
C ALA A 106 1.82 0.59 -12.94
N LYS A 107 1.66 1.12 -14.16
CA LYS A 107 2.77 1.39 -15.08
C LYS A 107 3.94 2.20 -14.46
N PRO A 108 3.70 3.20 -13.59
CA PRO A 108 4.78 3.96 -12.95
C PRO A 108 5.56 3.17 -11.90
N HIS A 109 5.05 2.04 -11.39
CA HIS A 109 5.77 1.32 -10.34
C HIS A 109 7.10 0.76 -10.85
N VAL A 110 8.07 0.74 -9.94
CA VAL A 110 9.36 0.09 -10.18
C VAL A 110 9.18 -1.42 -10.17
N LEU A 111 10.12 -2.15 -10.76
CA LEU A 111 10.13 -3.60 -10.60
C LEU A 111 10.49 -3.97 -9.16
N PRO A 112 10.02 -5.12 -8.64
CA PRO A 112 10.39 -5.61 -7.31
C PRO A 112 11.91 -5.70 -7.06
N ASP A 113 12.69 -5.88 -8.12
CA ASP A 113 14.15 -5.99 -8.12
C ASP A 113 14.87 -4.74 -8.63
N ASP A 114 14.21 -3.58 -8.61
CA ASP A 114 14.83 -2.31 -8.99
C ASP A 114 16.10 -2.05 -8.13
N PRO A 115 17.26 -1.87 -8.77
CA PRO A 115 18.55 -1.92 -8.07
C PRO A 115 18.73 -0.77 -7.09
N GLU A 116 18.24 0.43 -7.40
CA GLU A 116 18.36 1.59 -6.52
C GLU A 116 17.52 1.39 -5.26
N VAL A 117 16.29 0.89 -5.43
CA VAL A 117 15.36 0.61 -4.33
C VAL A 117 15.86 -0.53 -3.47
N LEU A 118 16.39 -1.60 -4.06
CA LEU A 118 17.02 -2.71 -3.32
C LEU A 118 18.22 -2.23 -2.48
N VAL A 119 19.11 -1.42 -3.06
CA VAL A 119 20.27 -0.88 -2.34
C VAL A 119 19.82 -0.02 -1.16
N ALA A 120 18.87 0.88 -1.36
CA ALA A 120 18.35 1.72 -0.28
C ALA A 120 17.63 0.92 0.81
N GLY A 121 16.82 -0.06 0.41
CA GLY A 121 16.07 -0.95 1.30
C GLY A 121 16.98 -1.85 2.15
N CYS A 122 18.13 -2.25 1.61
CA CYS A 122 19.12 -3.09 2.30
C CYS A 122 20.22 -2.31 3.03
N ALA A 123 20.30 -0.99 2.81
CA ALA A 123 21.32 -0.15 3.45
C ALA A 123 21.18 -0.13 4.98
N GLY A 124 22.31 -0.29 5.67
CA GLY A 124 22.39 -0.23 7.14
C GLY A 124 21.90 -1.50 7.84
N GLY A 125 21.99 -2.66 7.20
CA GLY A 125 21.56 -3.95 7.78
C GLY A 125 20.05 -4.17 7.76
N TRP A 126 19.31 -3.29 7.09
CA TRP A 126 17.88 -3.48 6.83
C TRP A 126 17.66 -4.53 5.73
N SER A 127 16.44 -5.07 5.67
CA SER A 127 16.01 -5.94 4.58
C SER A 127 14.60 -5.55 4.16
N ILE A 128 14.46 -4.38 3.51
CA ILE A 128 13.20 -3.89 2.97
C ILE A 128 13.13 -4.28 1.49
N LEU A 129 12.21 -5.17 1.14
CA LEU A 129 12.09 -5.78 -0.19
C LEU A 129 10.72 -5.50 -0.78
N PHE A 130 10.65 -5.35 -2.10
CA PHE A 130 9.41 -5.02 -2.80
C PHE A 130 8.77 -6.26 -3.40
N ARG A 131 7.44 -6.24 -3.52
CA ARG A 131 6.67 -7.24 -4.26
C ARG A 131 5.44 -6.62 -4.87
N ASN A 132 5.04 -7.14 -6.02
CA ASN A 132 3.79 -6.74 -6.64
C ASN A 132 2.64 -7.57 -6.07
N GLN A 133 1.49 -6.92 -5.89
CA GLN A 133 0.25 -7.62 -5.61
C GLN A 133 -0.24 -8.39 -6.86
N PRO A 134 -1.06 -9.44 -6.70
CA PRO A 134 -1.70 -10.11 -7.81
C PRO A 134 -2.51 -9.12 -8.69
N ALA A 135 -2.47 -9.32 -10.01
CA ALA A 135 -3.21 -8.45 -10.93
C ALA A 135 -4.72 -8.50 -10.64
N GLN A 136 -5.39 -7.34 -10.75
CA GLN A 136 -6.83 -7.20 -10.52
C GLN A 136 -7.32 -7.62 -9.12
N SER A 137 -6.47 -7.47 -8.09
CA SER A 137 -6.81 -7.80 -6.70
C SER A 137 -6.75 -6.59 -5.76
N PRO A 138 -7.58 -5.54 -5.98
CA PRO A 138 -7.64 -4.39 -5.07
C PRO A 138 -8.14 -4.76 -3.66
N ASP A 139 -8.83 -5.90 -3.53
CA ASP A 139 -9.28 -6.50 -2.28
C ASP A 139 -8.13 -7.05 -1.40
N LEU A 140 -6.91 -7.13 -1.95
CA LEU A 140 -5.68 -7.48 -1.25
C LEU A 140 -4.83 -6.26 -0.85
N ASN A 141 -5.35 -5.05 -1.09
CA ASN A 141 -4.74 -3.80 -0.70
C ASN A 141 -5.51 -3.15 0.46
N VAL A 142 -4.84 -3.00 1.60
CA VAL A 142 -5.44 -2.39 2.79
C VAL A 142 -5.85 -0.94 2.52
N LEU A 143 -5.07 -0.19 1.73
CA LEU A 143 -5.32 1.22 1.43
C LEU A 143 -6.61 1.42 0.63
N ASP A 144 -6.84 0.57 -0.37
CA ASP A 144 -8.10 0.54 -1.14
C ASP A 144 -9.31 0.20 -0.27
N CYS A 145 -9.13 -0.69 0.71
CA CYS A 145 -10.22 -1.12 1.57
C CYS A 145 -10.62 -0.07 2.63
N VAL A 146 -9.68 0.76 3.10
CA VAL A 146 -9.93 1.71 4.20
C VAL A 146 -9.78 3.16 3.78
N LEU A 147 -8.54 3.63 3.63
CA LEU A 147 -8.23 5.05 3.60
C LEU A 147 -8.81 5.71 2.37
N PHE A 148 -8.67 5.07 1.22
CA PHE A 148 -9.16 5.62 -0.03
C PHE A 148 -10.68 5.68 -0.10
N ASN A 149 -11.37 4.70 0.47
CA ASN A 149 -12.83 4.75 0.63
C ASN A 149 -13.26 5.86 1.59
N ALA A 150 -12.51 6.08 2.68
CA ALA A 150 -12.78 7.16 3.62
C ALA A 150 -12.60 8.55 2.97
N ILE A 151 -11.53 8.74 2.20
CA ILE A 151 -11.28 10.00 1.46
C ILE A 151 -12.38 10.23 0.42
N GLN A 152 -12.76 9.22 -0.36
CA GLN A 152 -13.85 9.33 -1.33
C GLN A 152 -15.19 9.69 -0.66
N SER A 153 -15.46 9.11 0.52
CA SER A 153 -16.66 9.47 1.30
C SER A 153 -16.60 10.89 1.87
N LEU A 154 -15.42 11.43 2.18
CA LEU A 154 -15.28 12.82 2.60
C LEU A 154 -15.52 13.77 1.43
N GLN A 155 -14.98 13.43 0.27
CA GLN A 155 -15.15 14.17 -0.98
C GLN A 155 -16.59 14.30 -1.45
N SER A 156 -17.48 13.36 -1.08
CA SER A 156 -18.90 13.49 -1.42
C SER A 156 -19.63 14.54 -0.57
N VAL A 157 -19.01 15.02 0.52
CA VAL A 157 -19.59 15.99 1.45
C VAL A 157 -18.74 17.26 1.61
N THR A 158 -17.54 17.31 1.03
CA THR A 158 -16.65 18.49 1.00
C THR A 158 -16.49 19.02 -0.43
N VAL A 159 -16.02 20.26 -0.57
CA VAL A 159 -15.74 20.89 -1.87
C VAL A 159 -14.38 21.60 -1.79
N PRO A 160 -13.25 20.86 -1.85
CA PRO A 160 -11.93 21.46 -1.85
C PRO A 160 -11.75 22.33 -3.10
N ARG A 161 -11.23 23.55 -2.93
CA ARG A 161 -11.10 24.55 -4.02
C ARG A 161 -9.66 24.71 -4.50
N THR A 162 -8.68 24.33 -3.68
CA THR A 162 -7.25 24.51 -3.96
C THR A 162 -6.47 23.20 -3.92
N ALA A 163 -5.16 23.27 -4.20
CA ALA A 163 -4.26 22.13 -4.03
C ALA A 163 -4.18 21.71 -2.57
N GLU A 164 -3.98 22.73 -1.74
CA GLU A 164 -3.79 22.75 -0.31
C GLU A 164 -5.04 22.26 0.44
N ASP A 165 -6.25 22.67 0.02
CA ASP A 165 -7.50 22.21 0.64
C ASP A 165 -7.63 20.69 0.56
N LEU A 166 -7.36 20.11 -0.63
CA LEU A 166 -7.44 18.67 -0.82
C LEU A 166 -6.35 17.94 -0.03
N ILE A 167 -5.14 18.49 0.03
CA ILE A 167 -4.05 17.91 0.83
C ILE A 167 -4.49 17.87 2.30
N SER A 168 -5.00 18.98 2.83
CA SER A 168 -5.50 19.09 4.20
C SER A 168 -6.64 18.10 4.51
N GLU A 169 -7.58 17.93 3.59
CA GLU A 169 -8.65 16.95 3.74
C GLU A 169 -8.13 15.51 3.80
N VAL A 170 -7.16 15.18 2.97
CA VAL A 170 -6.56 13.84 2.90
C VAL A 170 -5.67 13.57 4.11
N GLU A 171 -4.88 14.55 4.56
CA GLU A 171 -4.13 14.50 5.81
C GLU A 171 -5.06 14.30 7.01
N ARG A 172 -6.21 15.00 7.05
CA ARG A 172 -7.21 14.83 8.09
C ARG A 172 -7.82 13.43 8.07
N ALA A 173 -8.12 12.89 6.88
CA ALA A 173 -8.63 11.52 6.73
C ALA A 173 -7.61 10.49 7.26
N PHE A 174 -6.34 10.65 6.90
CA PHE A 174 -5.25 9.80 7.38
C PHE A 174 -5.05 9.90 8.89
N ALA A 175 -5.02 11.11 9.43
CA ALA A 175 -4.91 11.35 10.87
C ALA A 175 -6.07 10.71 11.64
N SER A 176 -7.30 10.80 11.11
CA SER A 176 -8.50 10.22 11.71
C SER A 176 -8.57 8.69 11.64
N THR A 177 -7.73 8.06 10.81
CA THR A 177 -7.66 6.61 10.73
C THR A 177 -7.02 6.06 12.00
N THR A 178 -7.84 5.35 12.80
CA THR A 178 -7.44 4.78 14.09
C THR A 178 -6.79 3.40 13.94
N THR A 179 -5.99 3.00 14.94
CA THR A 179 -5.46 1.63 15.10
C THR A 179 -6.57 0.58 15.00
N THR A 180 -7.72 0.84 15.61
CA THR A 180 -8.90 -0.04 15.56
C THR A 180 -9.44 -0.18 14.13
N THR A 181 -9.54 0.92 13.39
CA THR A 181 -9.98 0.90 11.99
C THR A 181 -9.02 0.08 11.15
N LEU A 182 -7.70 0.31 11.28
CA LEU A 182 -6.68 -0.44 10.56
C LEU A 182 -6.73 -1.93 10.92
N ASN A 183 -6.78 -2.30 12.20
CA ASN A 183 -6.86 -3.70 12.62
C ASN A 183 -8.08 -4.40 11.98
N LYS A 184 -9.26 -3.78 12.05
CA LYS A 184 -10.47 -4.31 11.40
C LYS A 184 -10.27 -4.53 9.90
N THR A 185 -9.57 -3.62 9.21
CA THR A 185 -9.28 -3.75 7.77
C THR A 185 -8.32 -4.90 7.50
N PHE A 186 -7.24 -5.03 8.28
CA PHE A 186 -6.31 -6.16 8.17
C PHE A 186 -7.02 -7.50 8.37
N LEU A 187 -7.93 -7.60 9.36
CA LEU A 187 -8.75 -8.80 9.55
C LEU A 187 -9.66 -9.08 8.35
N SER A 188 -10.23 -8.04 7.73
CA SER A 188 -11.01 -8.19 6.49
C SER A 188 -10.15 -8.74 5.35
N VAL A 189 -8.97 -8.19 5.13
CA VAL A 189 -8.04 -8.67 4.09
C VAL A 189 -7.63 -10.12 4.37
N GLN A 190 -7.40 -10.50 5.62
CA GLN A 190 -7.12 -11.90 5.97
C GLN A 190 -8.29 -12.84 5.68
N LEU A 191 -9.54 -12.41 5.92
CA LEU A 191 -10.73 -13.18 5.56
C LEU A 191 -10.86 -13.33 4.04
N ILE A 192 -10.59 -12.26 3.29
CA ILE A 192 -10.57 -12.27 1.81
C ILE A 192 -9.52 -13.26 1.31
N MET A 193 -8.29 -13.19 1.82
CA MET A 193 -7.22 -14.13 1.46
C MET A 193 -7.65 -15.58 1.69
N GLN A 194 -8.23 -15.90 2.85
CA GLN A 194 -8.73 -17.24 3.10
C GLN A 194 -9.86 -17.66 2.16
N SER A 195 -10.75 -16.73 1.78
CA SER A 195 -11.79 -16.99 0.78
C SER A 195 -11.20 -17.27 -0.60
N ILE A 196 -10.23 -16.47 -1.06
CA ILE A 196 -9.50 -16.70 -2.32
C ILE A 196 -8.84 -18.08 -2.32
N MET A 197 -8.19 -18.46 -1.22
CA MET A 197 -7.58 -19.79 -1.06
C MET A 197 -8.62 -20.92 -1.20
N ARG A 198 -9.78 -20.79 -0.54
CA ARG A 198 -10.87 -21.78 -0.63
C ARG A 198 -11.48 -21.86 -2.03
N HIS A 199 -11.47 -20.76 -2.78
CA HIS A 199 -12.03 -20.67 -4.13
C HIS A 199 -10.95 -20.73 -5.23
N ASN A 200 -9.76 -21.25 -4.92
CA ASN A 200 -8.67 -21.48 -5.87
C ASN A 200 -8.29 -20.24 -6.71
N GLY A 201 -8.25 -19.06 -6.10
CA GLY A 201 -7.92 -17.81 -6.79
C GLY A 201 -9.11 -17.05 -7.36
N GLY A 202 -10.31 -17.64 -7.36
CA GLY A 202 -11.53 -16.95 -7.81
C GLY A 202 -11.99 -15.88 -6.82
N ASN A 203 -12.73 -14.88 -7.31
CA ASN A 203 -13.29 -13.76 -6.54
C ASN A 203 -14.81 -13.86 -6.33
N ALA A 204 -15.45 -14.92 -6.83
CA ALA A 204 -16.89 -15.15 -6.73
C ALA A 204 -17.26 -15.75 -5.36
N PHE A 205 -17.05 -15.00 -4.28
CA PHE A 205 -17.41 -15.41 -2.92
C PHE A 205 -18.03 -14.27 -2.13
N GLY A 206 -18.92 -14.62 -1.19
CA GLY A 206 -19.38 -13.69 -0.17
C GLY A 206 -18.27 -13.39 0.83
N LEU A 207 -18.13 -12.13 1.22
CA LEU A 207 -17.20 -11.76 2.29
C LEU A 207 -17.65 -12.42 3.60
N SER A 208 -16.73 -13.20 4.20
CA SER A 208 -16.97 -13.78 5.51
C SER A 208 -17.09 -12.64 6.55
N HIS A 209 -18.15 -12.65 7.35
CA HIS A 209 -18.42 -11.61 8.32
C HIS A 209 -18.18 -12.12 9.75
N MET A 210 -17.17 -11.60 10.44
CA MET A 210 -16.81 -12.02 11.81
C MET A 210 -17.34 -11.10 12.92
N GLN A 211 -18.30 -10.21 12.63
CA GLN A 211 -18.91 -9.31 13.63
C GLN A 211 -17.87 -8.50 14.42
N LYS A 212 -16.90 -7.90 13.72
CA LYS A 212 -15.73 -7.22 14.31
C LYS A 212 -16.09 -6.19 15.39
N ASP A 213 -17.18 -5.44 15.22
CA ASP A 213 -17.62 -4.47 16.24
C ASP A 213 -18.14 -5.13 17.52
N LYS A 214 -18.77 -6.30 17.41
CA LYS A 214 -19.22 -7.06 18.57
C LYS A 214 -18.02 -7.59 19.35
N LEU A 215 -17.04 -8.17 18.64
CA LEU A 215 -15.81 -8.67 19.25
C LEU A 215 -15.01 -7.54 19.90
N LEU A 216 -14.93 -6.37 19.25
CA LEU A 216 -14.25 -5.20 19.82
C LEU A 216 -14.91 -4.76 21.13
N ARG A 217 -16.24 -4.66 21.17
CA ARG A 217 -16.98 -4.29 22.40
C ARG A 217 -16.78 -5.30 23.53
N ALA A 218 -16.56 -6.56 23.20
CA ALA A 218 -16.26 -7.61 24.17
C ALA A 218 -14.78 -7.64 24.60
N GLY A 219 -13.90 -6.86 23.97
CA GLY A 219 -12.45 -6.94 24.19
C GLY A 219 -11.81 -8.20 23.59
N GLU A 220 -12.49 -8.87 22.66
CA GLU A 220 -12.11 -10.16 22.09
C GLU A 220 -11.72 -10.06 20.60
N LEU A 221 -11.61 -8.85 20.05
CA LEU A 221 -11.20 -8.68 18.65
C LEU A 221 -9.74 -9.13 18.50
N PRO A 222 -9.45 -10.17 17.71
CA PRO A 222 -8.07 -10.64 17.56
C PRO A 222 -7.24 -9.63 16.78
N ASP A 223 -5.94 -9.59 17.05
CA ASP A 223 -5.00 -8.80 16.24
C ASP A 223 -4.68 -9.48 14.90
N SER A 224 -4.82 -10.81 14.82
CA SER A 224 -4.61 -11.58 13.60
C SER A 224 -5.45 -12.84 13.55
N LEU A 225 -5.88 -13.22 12.35
CA LEU A 225 -6.50 -14.51 12.10
C LEU A 225 -5.44 -15.58 11.84
N SER A 226 -5.65 -16.77 12.38
CA SER A 226 -4.93 -17.98 11.98
C SER A 226 -5.43 -18.46 10.61
N CYS A 227 -4.51 -18.98 9.80
CA CYS A 227 -4.86 -19.71 8.58
C CYS A 227 -4.80 -21.22 8.88
N ASP A 228 -5.78 -21.98 8.40
CA ASP A 228 -5.76 -23.43 8.48
C ASP A 228 -4.53 -23.98 7.74
N PRO A 229 -3.61 -24.71 8.42
CA PRO A 229 -2.42 -25.26 7.79
C PRO A 229 -2.72 -26.17 6.59
N ALA A 230 -3.84 -26.90 6.59
CA ALA A 230 -4.21 -27.75 5.47
C ALA A 230 -4.59 -26.92 4.24
N LEU A 231 -5.43 -25.90 4.42
CA LEU A 231 -5.78 -24.93 3.39
C LEU A 231 -4.53 -24.21 2.84
N TYR A 232 -3.62 -23.80 3.73
CA TYR A 232 -2.36 -23.17 3.34
C TYR A 232 -1.49 -24.07 2.47
N ARG A 233 -1.22 -25.31 2.91
CA ARG A 233 -0.41 -26.27 2.14
C ARG A 233 -1.04 -26.61 0.81
N ALA A 234 -2.36 -26.82 0.77
CA ALA A 234 -3.11 -27.11 -0.46
C ALA A 234 -3.04 -25.95 -1.46
N THR A 235 -3.11 -24.71 -0.97
CA THR A 235 -2.94 -23.52 -1.82
C THR A 235 -1.51 -23.40 -2.31
N LEU A 236 -0.52 -23.55 -1.42
CA LEU A 236 0.89 -23.44 -1.75
C LEU A 236 1.30 -24.43 -2.85
N ALA A 237 0.81 -25.67 -2.78
CA ALA A 237 1.05 -26.70 -3.79
C ALA A 237 0.54 -26.30 -5.19
N LYS A 238 -0.48 -25.43 -5.29
CA LYS A 238 -1.00 -24.92 -6.56
C LYS A 238 -0.22 -23.72 -7.08
N VAL A 239 0.29 -22.87 -6.18
CA VAL A 239 0.98 -21.62 -6.52
C VAL A 239 2.45 -21.84 -6.86
N VAL A 240 3.16 -22.73 -6.16
CA VAL A 240 4.61 -22.97 -6.39
C VAL A 240 4.93 -23.40 -7.82
N PRO A 241 4.19 -24.35 -8.43
CA PRO A 241 4.43 -24.73 -9.83
C PRO A 241 4.17 -23.58 -10.82
N GLN A 242 3.16 -22.74 -10.56
CA GLN A 242 2.82 -21.60 -11.42
C GLN A 242 3.93 -20.55 -11.45
N ARG A 243 4.60 -20.33 -10.31
CA ARG A 243 5.71 -19.37 -10.18
C ARG A 243 6.97 -19.80 -10.95
N ALA A 244 7.22 -21.11 -11.06
CA ALA A 244 8.32 -21.64 -11.85
C ALA A 244 8.10 -21.44 -13.36
N THR A 245 6.85 -21.56 -13.83
CA THR A 245 6.50 -21.39 -15.25
C THR A 245 6.54 -19.93 -15.69
N THR A 246 6.22 -18.97 -14.82
CA THR A 246 6.22 -17.53 -15.16
C THR A 246 7.58 -16.84 -15.05
N CYS A 247 8.59 -17.49 -14.45
CA CYS A 247 9.99 -17.01 -14.41
C CYS A 247 10.85 -17.52 -15.58
N ALA A 248 10.29 -18.26 -16.53
CA ALA A 248 10.99 -18.57 -17.77
C ALA A 248 11.14 -17.28 -18.59
N PRO A 249 12.35 -16.96 -19.11
CA PRO A 249 12.51 -15.83 -20.01
C PRO A 249 11.55 -16.01 -21.20
N PRO A 250 10.91 -14.93 -21.69
CA PRO A 250 10.09 -15.04 -22.87
C PRO A 250 10.94 -15.65 -24.00
N PRO A 251 10.37 -16.54 -24.84
CA PRO A 251 11.09 -16.99 -26.03
C PRO A 251 11.51 -15.75 -26.81
N SER A 252 12.78 -15.71 -27.23
CA SER A 252 13.32 -14.62 -28.06
C SER A 252 12.37 -14.35 -29.21
N SER A 253 11.66 -13.23 -29.16
CA SER A 253 10.85 -12.79 -30.27
C SER A 253 11.80 -12.30 -31.35
N ASP A 254 12.09 -13.16 -32.33
CA ASP A 254 12.56 -12.75 -33.64
C ASP A 254 11.45 -11.89 -34.26
N PHE A 255 11.47 -10.60 -33.96
CA PHE A 255 10.72 -9.58 -34.67
C PHE A 255 11.69 -8.51 -35.19
N ASP A 256 12.73 -8.98 -35.88
CA ASP A 256 13.37 -8.24 -36.96
C ASP A 256 12.72 -8.68 -38.27
N ALA A 257 11.62 -8.04 -38.65
CA ALA A 257 11.20 -7.81 -40.04
C ALA A 257 9.83 -7.14 -40.04
N PHE A 258 9.82 -5.84 -40.34
CA PHE A 258 9.12 -5.21 -41.48
C PHE A 258 8.90 -3.72 -41.15
N PHE A 259 9.21 -2.90 -42.16
CA PHE A 259 9.14 -1.44 -42.19
C PHE A 259 7.84 -0.83 -41.63
#